data_AF-A0A1Q5LJH4-F1
#
_entry.id   AF-A0A1Q5LJH4-F1
#
_cell.length_a   1.000
_cell.length_b   1.000
_cell.length_c   1.000
_cell.angle_alpha   90.00
_cell.angle_beta   90.00
_cell.angle_gamma   90.00
#
_symmetry.space_group_name_H-M   'P 1'
#
loop_
_entity.id
_entity.type
_entity.pdbx_description
1 polymer ?
#
loop_
_entity_poly.entity_id
_entity_poly.type
_entity_poly.pdbx_seq_one_letter_code
_entity_poly.pdbx_strand_id
1 'polypeptide(L)'
;MSDHPTPPPPPTADLWDSIDGLCGWLDANRPADGREGLLLRIIKLSEEVGEVAEAVIGATGQNPRKGTTHTWDDVQSELCDVAVTALVALRTLTPDAREVFTGHLERVRHRSLGA
;
A
#
# COMPACT_ATOMS: atom_id res chain seq x y z
N MET A 1 35.43 28.86 -12.65
CA MET A 1 34.53 27.99 -11.87
C MET A 1 33.78 27.17 -12.90
N SER A 2 34.15 25.89 -13.04
CA SER A 2 33.50 25.00 -14.00
C SER A 2 32.14 24.61 -13.42
N ASP A 3 31.07 25.08 -14.04
CA ASP A 3 29.71 24.64 -13.74
C ASP A 3 29.59 23.18 -14.21
N HIS A 4 29.75 22.25 -13.29
CA HIS A 4 29.34 20.87 -13.52
C HIS A 4 27.82 20.79 -13.36
N PRO A 5 27.08 20.39 -14.41
CA PRO A 5 25.65 20.16 -14.27
C PRO A 5 25.43 19.06 -13.25
N THR A 6 24.61 19.36 -12.24
CA THR A 6 24.16 18.39 -11.24
C THR A 6 23.51 17.21 -11.98
N PRO A 7 23.88 15.95 -11.69
CA PRO A 7 23.24 14.81 -12.31
C PRO A 7 21.74 14.81 -11.97
N PRO A 8 20.86 14.41 -12.90
CA PRO A 8 19.44 14.33 -12.62
C PRO A 8 19.18 13.40 -11.43
N PRO A 9 18.16 13.69 -10.59
CA PRO A 9 17.79 12.80 -9.51
C PRO A 9 17.53 11.40 -10.06
N PRO A 10 17.88 10.32 -9.32
CA PRO A 10 17.64 8.97 -9.77
C PRO A 10 16.14 8.81 -10.09
N PRO A 11 15.79 8.07 -11.15
CA PRO A 11 14.39 7.86 -11.49
C PRO A 11 13.67 7.26 -10.28
N THR A 12 12.57 7.90 -9.88
CA THR A 12 11.64 7.33 -8.92
C THR A 12 11.21 5.97 -9.44
N ALA A 13 11.37 4.92 -8.62
CA ALA A 13 10.93 3.59 -8.99
C ALA A 13 9.44 3.63 -9.37
N ASP A 14 9.09 2.97 -10.47
CA ASP A 14 7.69 2.78 -10.84
C ASP A 14 6.96 2.08 -9.69
N LEU A 15 5.66 2.37 -9.52
CA LEU A 15 4.86 1.79 -8.45
C LEU A 15 4.97 0.26 -8.48
N TRP A 16 4.86 -0.35 -9.66
CA TRP A 16 4.88 -1.80 -9.79
C TRP A 16 6.28 -2.39 -9.60
N ASP A 17 7.34 -1.69 -10.02
CA ASP A 17 8.72 -2.09 -9.70
C ASP A 17 8.93 -2.14 -8.17
N SER A 18 8.36 -1.18 -7.44
CA SER A 18 8.42 -1.13 -5.99
C SER A 18 7.64 -2.27 -5.35
N ILE A 19 6.42 -2.54 -5.83
CA ILE A 19 5.60 -3.67 -5.36
C ILE A 19 6.27 -5.01 -5.65
N ASP A 20 6.88 -5.19 -6.83
CA ASP A 20 7.63 -6.38 -7.17
C ASP A 20 8.84 -6.58 -6.24
N GLY A 21 9.57 -5.50 -5.94
CA GLY A 21 10.66 -5.52 -4.96
C GLY A 21 10.20 -5.95 -3.57
N LEU A 22 9.08 -5.41 -3.09
CA LEU A 22 8.48 -5.78 -1.80
C LEU A 22 8.02 -7.23 -1.77
N CYS A 23 7.36 -7.70 -2.84
CA CYS A 23 6.97 -9.10 -2.96
C CYS A 23 8.18 -10.04 -2.92
N GLY A 24 9.24 -9.71 -3.67
CA GLY A 24 10.48 -10.49 -3.68
C GLY A 24 11.16 -10.53 -2.31
N TRP A 25 11.20 -9.40 -1.61
CA TRP A 25 11.74 -9.34 -0.25
C TRP A 25 10.90 -10.18 0.73
N LEU A 26 9.57 -10.09 0.67
CA LEU A 26 8.68 -10.90 1.52
C LEU A 26 8.78 -12.39 1.20
N ASP A 27 8.91 -12.77 -0.06
CA ASP A 27 9.09 -14.17 -0.46
C ASP A 27 10.42 -14.74 0.06
N ALA A 28 11.46 -13.93 0.13
CA ALA A 28 12.76 -14.33 0.67
C ALA A 28 12.81 -14.41 2.21
N ASN A 29 11.89 -13.74 2.92
CA ASN A 29 11.91 -13.60 4.39
C ASN A 29 10.71 -14.25 5.09
N ARG A 30 9.90 -15.05 4.40
CA ARG A 30 8.70 -15.68 4.98
C ARG A 30 8.95 -17.11 5.46
N PRO A 31 8.33 -17.52 6.59
CA PRO A 31 8.34 -18.92 7.04
C PRO A 31 7.35 -19.83 6.30
N ALA A 32 6.26 -19.30 5.74
CA ALA A 32 5.22 -20.05 5.05
C ALA A 32 5.19 -19.74 3.54
N ASP A 33 5.03 -20.74 2.69
CA ASP A 33 5.03 -20.62 1.23
C ASP A 33 3.65 -20.89 0.60
N GLY A 34 3.59 -20.85 -0.74
CA GLY A 34 2.40 -21.22 -1.52
C GLY A 34 1.11 -20.54 -1.08
N ARG A 35 0.05 -21.36 -0.89
CA ARG A 35 -1.30 -20.88 -0.57
C ARG A 35 -1.39 -20.26 0.82
N GLU A 36 -0.64 -20.76 1.79
CA GLU A 36 -0.64 -20.21 3.15
C GLU A 36 -0.07 -18.79 3.15
N GLY A 37 1.08 -18.58 2.50
CA GLY A 37 1.68 -17.25 2.37
C GLY A 37 0.75 -16.23 1.69
N LEU A 38 0.00 -16.65 0.67
CA LEU A 38 -1.03 -15.82 0.06
C LEU A 38 -2.15 -15.46 1.05
N LEU A 39 -2.70 -16.45 1.76
CA LEU A 39 -3.77 -16.20 2.74
C LEU A 39 -3.32 -15.27 3.86
N LEU A 40 -2.08 -15.42 4.35
CA LEU A 40 -1.52 -14.51 5.36
C LEU A 40 -1.39 -13.08 4.84
N ARG A 41 -0.96 -12.87 3.59
CA ARG A 41 -0.94 -11.53 2.97
C ARG A 41 -2.33 -10.92 2.82
N ILE A 42 -3.34 -11.74 2.54
CA ILE A 42 -4.74 -11.27 2.52
C ILE A 42 -5.22 -10.93 3.92
N ILE A 43 -4.90 -11.73 4.94
CA ILE A 43 -5.31 -11.48 6.33
C ILE A 43 -4.66 -10.20 6.88
N LYS A 44 -3.41 -9.89 6.49
CA LYS A 44 -2.70 -8.66 6.87
C LYS A 44 -3.53 -7.39 6.58
N LEU A 45 -4.37 -7.38 5.54
CA LEU A 45 -5.29 -6.27 5.28
C LEU A 45 -6.20 -5.92 6.47
N SER A 46 -6.60 -6.91 7.27
CA SER A 46 -7.45 -6.66 8.44
C SER A 46 -6.70 -5.92 9.54
N GLU A 47 -5.39 -6.13 9.64
CA GLU A 47 -4.50 -5.45 10.58
C GLU A 47 -4.35 -3.98 10.18
N GLU A 48 -3.97 -3.71 8.93
CA GLU A 48 -3.79 -2.34 8.40
C GLU A 48 -5.08 -1.52 8.50
N VAL A 49 -6.23 -2.13 8.20
CA VAL A 49 -7.54 -1.46 8.36
C VAL A 49 -7.83 -1.15 9.83
N GLY A 50 -7.38 -2.00 10.74
CA GLY A 50 -7.46 -1.76 12.19
C GLY A 50 -6.59 -0.57 12.61
N GLU A 51 -5.39 -0.45 12.05
CA GLU A 51 -4.47 0.67 12.31
C GLU A 51 -5.03 1.99 11.77
N VAL A 52 -5.62 2.00 10.57
CA VAL A 52 -6.40 3.16 10.08
C VAL A 52 -7.49 3.56 11.08
N ALA A 53 -8.23 2.59 11.63
CA ALA A 53 -9.28 2.88 12.60
C ALA A 53 -8.71 3.46 13.90
N GLU A 54 -7.59 2.93 14.39
CA GLU A 54 -6.88 3.46 15.57
C GLU A 54 -6.38 4.90 15.31
N ALA A 55 -5.78 5.16 14.15
CA ALA A 55 -5.31 6.47 13.76
C ALA A 55 -6.46 7.47 13.69
N VAL A 56 -7.60 7.11 13.09
CA VAL A 56 -8.79 7.98 13.03
C VAL A 56 -9.34 8.27 14.42
N ILE A 57 -9.49 7.27 15.29
CA ILE A 57 -9.94 7.46 16.68
C ILE A 57 -8.98 8.38 17.43
N GLY A 58 -7.67 8.20 17.21
CA GLY A 58 -6.63 9.03 17.79
C GLY A 58 -6.64 10.47 17.28
N ALA A 59 -6.85 10.69 15.98
CA ALA A 59 -6.87 12.01 15.36
C ALA A 59 -8.14 12.81 15.73
N THR A 60 -9.25 12.11 15.91
CA THR A 60 -10.54 12.71 16.29
C THR A 60 -10.75 12.82 17.80
N GLY A 61 -9.81 12.32 18.61
CA GLY A 61 -9.86 12.37 20.07
C GLY A 61 -11.03 11.60 20.70
N GLN A 62 -11.59 10.62 19.97
CA GLN A 62 -12.83 9.91 20.40
C GLN A 62 -12.59 8.94 21.56
N ASN A 63 -11.34 8.68 21.93
CA ASN A 63 -11.01 7.93 23.13
C ASN A 63 -10.86 8.89 24.33
N PRO A 64 -11.87 9.02 25.22
CA PRO A 64 -11.83 9.96 26.33
C PRO A 64 -10.73 9.66 27.36
N ARG A 65 -10.14 8.45 27.34
CA ARG A 65 -9.02 8.09 28.23
C ARG A 65 -7.66 8.55 27.70
N LYS A 66 -7.54 8.79 26.39
CA LYS A 66 -6.26 9.09 25.72
C LYS A 66 -6.23 10.49 25.08
N GLY A 67 -7.38 11.11 24.81
CA GLY A 67 -7.45 12.37 24.07
C GLY A 67 -6.98 12.19 22.62
N THR A 68 -6.43 13.25 22.02
CA THR A 68 -5.83 13.19 20.68
C THR A 68 -4.45 12.55 20.74
N THR A 69 -4.26 11.43 20.07
CA THR A 69 -2.99 10.68 20.04
C THR A 69 -2.35 10.58 18.67
N HIS A 70 -3.12 10.87 17.61
CA HIS A 70 -2.68 10.81 16.22
C HIS A 70 -3.04 12.11 15.52
N THR A 71 -2.50 12.28 14.34
CA THR A 71 -2.76 13.36 13.39
C THR A 71 -3.46 12.80 12.16
N TRP A 72 -3.96 13.69 11.30
CA TRP A 72 -4.47 13.27 9.99
C TRP A 72 -3.36 12.82 9.03
N ASP A 73 -2.08 13.13 9.30
CA ASP A 73 -0.95 12.61 8.56
C ASP A 73 -0.68 11.14 8.91
N ASP A 74 -0.91 10.75 10.16
CA ASP A 74 -0.87 9.34 10.56
C ASP A 74 -1.97 8.56 9.82
N VAL A 75 -3.20 9.09 9.76
CA VAL A 75 -4.30 8.46 9.00
C VAL A 75 -3.95 8.29 7.51
N GLN A 76 -3.29 9.29 6.90
CA GLN A 76 -2.84 9.18 5.51
C GLN A 76 -1.81 8.07 5.34
N SER A 77 -0.88 7.94 6.28
CA SER A 77 0.16 6.90 6.26
C SER A 77 -0.47 5.51 6.37
N GLU A 78 -1.37 5.29 7.31
CA GLU A 78 -2.06 4.00 7.47
C GLU A 78 -2.91 3.64 6.23
N LEU A 79 -3.53 4.64 5.57
CA LEU A 79 -4.24 4.40 4.31
C LEU A 79 -3.29 3.99 3.17
N CYS A 80 -2.07 4.53 3.15
CA CYS A 80 -1.04 4.08 2.22
C CYS A 80 -0.62 2.63 2.53
N ASP A 81 -0.49 2.25 3.79
CA ASP A 81 -0.12 0.89 4.19
C ASP A 81 -1.20 -0.14 3.79
N VAL A 82 -2.48 0.20 3.94
CA VAL A 82 -3.59 -0.59 3.37
C VAL A 82 -3.45 -0.75 1.86
N ALA A 83 -3.18 0.33 1.13
CA ALA A 83 -3.06 0.30 -0.32
C ALA A 83 -1.87 -0.55 -0.78
N VAL A 84 -0.70 -0.38 -0.17
CA VAL A 84 0.51 -1.17 -0.46
C VAL A 84 0.26 -2.64 -0.15
N THR A 85 -0.32 -2.96 1.01
CA THR A 85 -0.63 -4.33 1.42
C THR A 85 -1.60 -4.99 0.44
N ALA A 86 -2.61 -4.25 -0.05
CA ALA A 86 -3.54 -4.76 -1.06
C ALA A 86 -2.87 -5.04 -2.40
N LEU A 87 -1.97 -4.17 -2.85
CA LEU A 87 -1.21 -4.36 -4.09
C LEU A 87 -0.24 -5.54 -3.99
N VAL A 88 0.45 -5.71 -2.85
CA VAL A 88 1.30 -6.86 -2.56
C VAL A 88 0.49 -8.16 -2.54
N ALA A 89 -0.69 -8.16 -1.90
CA ALA A 89 -1.57 -9.33 -1.89
C ALA A 89 -2.06 -9.68 -3.31
N LEU A 90 -2.44 -8.68 -4.11
CA LEU A 90 -2.85 -8.87 -5.51
C LEU A 90 -1.69 -9.43 -6.36
N ARG A 91 -0.47 -8.88 -6.19
CA ARG A 91 0.73 -9.34 -6.89
C ARG A 91 1.15 -10.75 -6.50
N THR A 92 0.84 -11.15 -5.26
CA THR A 92 1.03 -12.54 -4.81
C THR A 92 0.02 -13.48 -5.44
N LEU A 93 -1.22 -13.02 -5.62
CA LEU A 93 -2.31 -13.80 -6.20
C LEU A 93 -2.11 -14.03 -7.71
N THR A 94 -1.59 -13.03 -8.42
CA THR A 94 -1.39 -13.10 -9.87
C THR A 94 -0.16 -12.30 -10.32
N PRO A 95 0.64 -12.82 -11.29
CA PRO A 95 1.72 -12.05 -11.90
C PRO A 95 1.20 -10.84 -12.70
N ASP A 96 -0.03 -10.90 -13.22
CA ASP A 96 -0.64 -9.85 -14.05
C ASP A 96 -1.33 -8.76 -13.21
N ALA A 97 -0.83 -8.53 -11.99
CA ALA A 97 -1.49 -7.65 -11.02
C ALA A 97 -1.63 -6.20 -11.53
N ARG A 98 -0.65 -5.75 -12.32
CA ARG A 98 -0.66 -4.43 -12.96
C ARG A 98 -1.88 -4.27 -13.85
N GLU A 99 -2.06 -5.18 -14.79
CA GLU A 99 -3.15 -5.19 -15.77
C GLU A 99 -4.52 -5.39 -15.09
N VAL A 100 -4.58 -6.28 -14.09
CA VAL A 100 -5.80 -6.53 -13.32
C VAL A 100 -6.24 -5.27 -12.58
N PHE A 101 -5.31 -4.59 -11.90
CA PHE A 101 -5.61 -3.37 -11.16
C PHE A 101 -6.01 -2.23 -12.08
N THR A 102 -5.21 -1.93 -13.12
CA THR A 102 -5.49 -0.82 -14.05
C THR A 102 -6.81 -1.04 -14.78
N GLY A 103 -7.08 -2.25 -15.28
CA GLY A 103 -8.34 -2.58 -15.92
C GLY A 103 -9.53 -2.49 -14.96
N HIS A 104 -9.35 -2.85 -13.68
CA HIS A 104 -10.41 -2.66 -12.67
C HIS A 104 -10.66 -1.17 -12.40
N LEU A 105 -9.60 -0.38 -12.23
CA LEU A 105 -9.70 1.05 -11.98
C LEU A 105 -10.38 1.79 -13.14
N GLU A 106 -10.04 1.46 -14.39
CA GLU A 106 -10.69 2.01 -15.58
C GLU A 106 -12.19 1.71 -15.62
N ARG A 107 -12.59 0.47 -15.29
CA ARG A 107 -14.01 0.09 -15.20
C ARG A 107 -14.76 0.86 -14.13
N VAL A 108 -14.13 1.11 -12.97
CA VAL A 108 -14.73 1.93 -11.90
C VAL A 108 -14.84 3.37 -12.37
N ARG A 109 -13.76 3.94 -12.93
CA ARG A 109 -13.73 5.31 -13.47
C ARG A 109 -14.84 5.54 -14.48
N HIS A 110 -14.96 4.67 -15.48
CA HIS A 110 -15.98 4.77 -16.53
C HIS A 110 -17.40 4.70 -15.96
N ARG A 111 -17.63 3.86 -14.94
CA ARG A 111 -18.94 3.71 -14.29
C ARG A 111 -19.32 4.94 -13.46
N SER A 112 -18.36 5.54 -12.78
CA SER A 112 -18.60 6.61 -11.81
C SER A 112 -18.57 8.01 -12.43
N LEU A 113 -17.69 8.26 -13.40
CA LEU A 113 -17.44 9.60 -13.95
C LEU A 113 -17.96 9.80 -15.38
N GLY A 114 -18.45 8.75 -16.05
CA GLY A 114 -18.73 8.79 -17.48
C GLY A 114 -17.46 8.68 -18.33
N ALA A 115 -17.64 8.62 -19.65
CA ALA A 115 -16.55 8.51 -20.63
C ALA A 115 -15.78 9.82 -20.79
#